data_AF-A0AAE1C3M3-F1
#
_entry.id   AF-A0AAE1C3M3-F1
#
_cell.length_a   1.000
_cell.length_b   1.000
_cell.length_c   1.000
_cell.angle_alpha   90.00
_cell.angle_beta   90.00
_cell.angle_gamma   90.00
#
_symmetry.space_group_name_H-M   'P 1'
#
loop_
_entity.id
_entity.type
_entity.pdbx_description
1 polymer ?
#
loop_
_entity_poly.entity_id
_entity_poly.type
_entity_poly.pdbx_seq_one_letter_code
_entity_poly.pdbx_strand_id
1 'polypeptide(L)'
;MADWQRHFDATLERNRIAQAELQQYASAAVQRNEIAQAEFRSYADEEIARNDRAQAEFRRSLERATNAPTVPQLSSQPFATPGRGFVCDPVTLRRGGPIYTSSYVPTMAVCPSCYATHVKHTPLASHFTLEELQMETEHTCDMSATAIRAAWLRYCVRISHGNVGDAERVACIIHFAQAFKMISDRIQHLTPEITRLKQEIQEAKAHLLHQELGSTPLLPALTPMGMFSAGSIAHHAAMSRYVAGSDVNETVAQKQTETVRLRTELRGLLGVPDTY
;
A
#
# COMPACT_ATOMS: atom_id res chain seq x y z
N MET A 1 14.77 36.38 53.06
CA MET A 1 15.51 35.18 52.60
C MET A 1 14.72 33.89 52.77
N ALA A 2 14.10 33.62 53.94
CA ALA A 2 13.35 32.37 54.16
C ALA A 2 12.19 32.11 53.17
N ASP A 3 11.44 33.14 52.76
CA ASP A 3 10.33 32.97 51.80
C ASP A 3 10.79 32.62 50.38
N TRP A 4 11.96 33.13 49.98
CA TRP A 4 12.53 32.84 48.68
C TRP A 4 12.98 31.37 48.59
N GLN A 5 13.62 30.86 49.64
CA GLN A 5 14.04 29.46 49.69
C GLN A 5 12.83 28.51 49.61
N ARG A 6 11.77 28.80 50.37
CA ARG A 6 10.52 28.02 50.33
C ARG A 6 9.88 28.00 48.93
N HIS A 7 9.89 29.13 48.24
CA HIS A 7 9.35 29.21 46.87
C HIS A 7 10.21 28.45 45.85
N PHE A 8 11.53 28.51 46.01
CA PHE A 8 12.48 27.76 45.18
C PHE A 8 12.29 26.25 45.36
N ASP A 9 12.26 25.76 46.61
CA ASP A 9 12.08 24.34 46.92
C ASP A 9 10.72 23.83 46.40
N ALA A 10 9.65 24.61 46.57
CA ALA A 10 8.32 24.27 46.05
C ALA A 10 8.27 24.24 44.52
N THR A 11 9.09 25.05 43.84
CA THR A 11 9.18 25.03 42.36
C THR A 11 10.01 23.85 41.89
N LEU A 12 11.09 23.52 42.60
CA LEU A 12 11.91 22.35 42.32
C LEU A 12 11.10 21.05 42.45
N GLU A 13 10.29 20.92 43.51
CA GLU A 13 9.44 19.75 43.69
C GLU A 13 8.33 19.66 42.62
N ARG A 14 7.72 20.79 42.23
CA ARG A 14 6.76 20.80 41.11
C ARG A 14 7.39 20.34 39.80
N ASN A 15 8.61 20.78 39.52
CA ASN A 15 9.34 20.34 38.33
C ASN A 15 9.69 18.84 38.40
N ARG A 16 10.06 18.34 39.59
CA ARG A 16 10.35 16.91 39.79
C ARG A 16 9.12 16.04 39.57
N ILE A 17 7.95 16.46 40.08
CA ILE A 17 6.67 15.78 39.86
C ILE A 17 6.32 15.79 38.36
N ALA A 18 6.37 16.95 37.70
CA ALA A 18 6.07 17.05 36.28
C ALA A 18 6.99 16.18 35.40
N GLN A 19 8.28 16.09 35.75
CA GLN A 19 9.23 15.24 35.05
C GLN A 19 8.92 13.74 35.26
N ALA A 20 8.51 13.35 36.47
CA ALA A 20 8.10 11.98 36.75
C ALA A 20 6.81 11.61 35.99
N GLU A 21 5.83 12.51 35.92
CA GLU A 21 4.60 12.31 35.13
C GLU A 21 4.93 12.16 33.63
N LEU A 22 5.80 13.03 33.08
CA LEU A 22 6.24 12.91 31.68
C LEU A 22 6.94 11.58 31.39
N GLN A 23 7.80 11.10 32.31
CA GLN A 23 8.43 9.79 32.17
C GLN A 23 7.41 8.65 32.20
N GLN A 24 6.39 8.75 33.06
CA GLN A 24 5.30 7.79 33.13
C GLN A 24 4.43 7.78 31.86
N TYR A 25 4.13 8.95 31.29
CA TYR A 25 3.41 9.04 30.02
C TYR A 25 4.23 8.46 28.86
N ALA A 26 5.53 8.75 28.82
CA ALA A 26 6.42 8.22 27.79
C ALA A 26 6.53 6.69 27.86
N SER A 27 6.69 6.12 29.05
CA SER A 27 6.75 4.65 29.22
C SER A 27 5.43 3.98 28.85
N ALA A 28 4.28 4.57 29.23
CA ALA A 28 2.97 4.06 28.84
C ALA A 28 2.72 4.16 27.32
N ALA A 29 3.27 5.17 26.64
CA ALA A 29 3.21 5.28 25.18
C ALA A 29 4.04 4.19 24.50
N VAL A 30 5.26 3.93 24.96
CA VAL A 30 6.12 2.84 24.47
C VAL A 30 5.41 1.49 24.65
N GLN A 31 4.87 1.22 25.83
CA GLN A 31 4.16 -0.02 26.11
C GLN A 31 2.93 -0.23 25.21
N ARG A 32 2.13 0.82 24.96
CA ARG A 32 1.00 0.75 24.03
C ARG A 32 1.44 0.44 22.60
N ASN A 33 2.55 1.02 22.16
CA ASN A 33 3.12 0.73 20.84
C ASN A 33 3.61 -0.72 20.75
N GLU A 34 4.28 -1.24 21.77
CA GLU A 34 4.71 -2.65 21.81
C GLU A 34 3.54 -3.63 21.74
N ILE A 35 2.45 -3.35 22.46
CA ILE A 35 1.21 -4.16 22.40
C ILE A 35 0.62 -4.11 20.99
N ALA A 36 0.46 -2.93 20.40
CA ALA A 36 -0.08 -2.78 19.05
C ALA A 36 0.79 -3.50 17.99
N GLN A 37 2.12 -3.45 18.14
CA GLN A 37 3.04 -4.20 17.26
C GLN A 37 2.90 -5.71 17.44
N ALA A 38 2.72 -6.20 18.66
CA ALA A 38 2.51 -7.62 18.93
C ALA A 38 1.19 -8.12 18.32
N GLU A 39 0.09 -7.37 18.48
CA GLU A 39 -1.20 -7.68 17.86
C GLU A 39 -1.10 -7.70 16.33
N PHE A 40 -0.41 -6.71 15.74
CA PHE A 40 -0.19 -6.66 14.29
C PHE A 40 0.61 -7.86 13.77
N ARG A 41 1.66 -8.27 14.49
CA ARG A 41 2.44 -9.48 14.14
C ARG A 41 1.58 -10.74 14.21
N SER A 42 0.77 -10.89 15.26
CA SER A 42 -0.15 -12.02 15.40
C SER A 42 -1.14 -12.10 14.23
N TYR A 43 -1.72 -10.96 13.83
CA TYR A 43 -2.62 -10.91 12.68
C TYR A 43 -1.90 -11.26 11.36
N ALA A 44 -0.69 -10.76 11.17
CA ALA A 44 0.12 -11.08 10.00
C ALA A 44 0.43 -12.59 9.92
N ASP A 45 0.81 -13.20 11.04
CA ASP A 45 1.12 -14.64 11.11
C ASP A 45 -0.13 -15.50 10.81
N GLU A 46 -1.30 -15.10 11.32
CA GLU A 46 -2.57 -15.79 11.02
C GLU A 46 -2.95 -15.70 9.53
N GLU A 47 -2.73 -14.54 8.91
CA GLU A 47 -3.02 -14.34 7.49
C GLU A 47 -2.04 -15.11 6.59
N ILE A 48 -0.75 -15.15 6.95
CA ILE A 48 0.26 -16.00 6.29
C ILE A 48 -0.19 -17.46 6.36
N ALA A 49 -0.56 -17.94 7.55
CA ALA A 49 -1.03 -19.32 7.73
C ALA A 49 -2.30 -19.63 6.93
N ARG A 50 -3.21 -18.64 6.76
CA ARG A 50 -4.41 -18.78 5.93
C ARG A 50 -4.04 -18.89 4.44
N ASN A 51 -3.12 -18.05 3.97
CA ASN A 51 -2.63 -18.08 2.60
C ASN A 51 -1.91 -19.41 2.29
N ASP A 52 -1.09 -19.91 3.21
CA ASP A 52 -0.41 -21.20 3.05
C ASP A 52 -1.40 -22.37 2.92
N ARG A 53 -2.47 -22.37 3.74
CA ARG A 53 -3.56 -23.36 3.61
C ARG A 53 -4.23 -23.30 2.24
N ALA A 54 -4.58 -22.10 1.78
CA ALA A 54 -5.20 -21.91 0.47
C ALA A 54 -4.28 -22.35 -0.69
N GLN A 55 -2.98 -22.06 -0.61
CA GLN A 55 -2.01 -22.52 -1.59
C GLN A 55 -1.84 -24.04 -1.58
N ALA A 56 -1.81 -24.67 -0.41
CA ALA A 56 -1.74 -26.12 -0.28
C ALA A 56 -2.97 -26.80 -0.90
N GLU A 57 -4.17 -26.26 -0.68
CA GLU A 57 -5.40 -26.76 -1.31
C GLU A 57 -5.41 -26.59 -2.83
N PHE A 58 -4.92 -25.45 -3.32
CA PHE A 58 -4.77 -25.22 -4.76
C PHE A 58 -3.80 -26.25 -5.38
N ARG A 59 -2.64 -26.49 -4.76
CA ARG A 59 -1.66 -27.48 -5.22
C ARG A 59 -2.25 -28.89 -5.26
N ARG A 60 -2.96 -29.31 -4.21
CA ARG A 60 -3.68 -30.60 -4.18
C ARG A 60 -4.74 -30.70 -5.28
N SER A 61 -5.38 -29.59 -5.64
CA SER A 61 -6.38 -29.58 -6.71
C SER A 61 -5.74 -29.70 -8.09
N LEU A 62 -4.58 -29.08 -8.30
CA LEU A 62 -3.79 -29.25 -9.51
C LEU A 62 -3.25 -30.68 -9.66
N GLU A 63 -2.77 -31.28 -8.56
CA GLU A 63 -2.34 -32.69 -8.53
C GLU A 63 -3.49 -33.64 -8.86
N ARG A 64 -4.70 -33.38 -8.34
CA ARG A 64 -5.89 -34.17 -8.69
C ARG A 64 -6.27 -34.03 -10.16
N ALA A 65 -6.17 -32.82 -10.73
CA ALA A 65 -6.47 -32.58 -12.14
C ALA A 65 -5.45 -33.23 -13.08
N THR A 66 -4.17 -33.20 -12.72
CA THR A 66 -3.07 -33.77 -13.53
C THR A 66 -3.03 -35.29 -13.47
N ASN A 67 -3.40 -35.89 -12.34
CA ASN A 67 -3.49 -37.34 -12.19
C ASN A 67 -4.85 -37.94 -12.63
N ALA A 68 -5.79 -37.11 -13.09
CA ALA A 68 -7.07 -37.62 -13.58
C ALA A 68 -6.85 -38.46 -14.85
N PRO A 69 -7.48 -39.66 -14.97
CA PRO A 69 -7.32 -40.52 -16.13
C PRO A 69 -7.65 -39.75 -17.40
N THR A 70 -6.66 -39.72 -18.30
CA THR A 70 -6.70 -38.96 -19.54
C THR A 70 -7.93 -39.36 -20.35
N VAL A 71 -8.91 -38.46 -20.44
CA VAL A 71 -10.06 -38.62 -21.33
C VAL A 71 -9.53 -38.82 -22.76
N PRO A 72 -10.07 -39.76 -23.56
CA PRO A 72 -9.60 -40.03 -24.92
C PRO A 72 -9.55 -38.73 -25.72
N GLN A 73 -8.35 -38.43 -26.23
CA GLN A 73 -8.06 -37.19 -26.94
C GLN A 73 -8.93 -37.04 -28.18
N LEU A 74 -9.76 -35.99 -28.21
CA LEU A 74 -10.22 -35.42 -29.47
C LEU A 74 -9.04 -34.71 -30.15
N SER A 75 -8.53 -35.32 -31.22
CA SER A 75 -7.86 -34.70 -32.38
C SER A 75 -7.16 -33.36 -32.11
N SER A 76 -5.89 -33.45 -31.71
CA SER A 76 -4.96 -32.34 -31.56
C SER A 76 -4.60 -31.71 -32.91
N GLN A 77 -5.07 -30.49 -33.17
CA GLN A 77 -4.34 -29.58 -34.04
C GLN A 77 -3.10 -29.04 -33.30
N PRO A 78 -1.93 -28.99 -33.94
CA PRO A 78 -0.71 -28.48 -33.32
C PRO A 78 -0.82 -26.98 -33.07
N PHE A 79 -0.99 -26.60 -31.80
CA PHE A 79 -0.79 -25.22 -31.37
C PHE A 79 0.69 -24.88 -31.50
N ALA A 80 0.99 -23.90 -32.36
CA ALA A 80 2.30 -23.30 -32.46
C ALA A 80 2.74 -22.84 -31.06
N THR A 81 3.90 -23.34 -30.62
CA THR A 81 4.57 -22.88 -29.42
C THR A 81 4.80 -21.37 -29.56
N PRO A 82 4.28 -20.50 -28.66
CA PRO A 82 4.52 -19.07 -28.77
C PRO A 82 6.01 -18.79 -28.50
N GLY A 83 6.79 -18.69 -29.57
CA GLY A 83 8.19 -18.31 -29.51
C GLY A 83 8.32 -16.87 -29.02
N ARG A 84 9.07 -16.67 -27.92
CA ARG A 84 9.41 -15.39 -27.27
C ARG A 84 8.18 -14.55 -26.89
N GLY A 85 7.88 -14.57 -25.59
CA GLY A 85 6.68 -14.01 -25.00
C GLY A 85 6.33 -12.61 -25.46
N PHE A 86 5.06 -12.45 -25.85
CA PHE A 86 4.41 -11.16 -26.03
C PHE A 86 4.50 -10.36 -24.74
N VAL A 87 5.51 -9.49 -24.65
CA VAL A 87 5.64 -8.52 -23.56
C VAL A 87 4.52 -7.50 -23.76
N CYS A 88 3.89 -7.08 -22.66
CA CYS A 88 2.96 -5.96 -22.71
C CYS A 88 3.69 -4.77 -23.33
N ASP A 89 3.13 -4.17 -24.37
CA ASP A 89 3.69 -2.98 -25.01
C ASP A 89 2.95 -1.72 -24.52
N PRO A 90 3.40 -1.09 -23.42
CA PRO A 90 2.82 0.15 -22.94
C PRO A 90 3.13 1.34 -23.85
N VAL A 91 4.11 1.23 -24.76
CA VAL A 91 4.51 2.33 -25.65
C VAL A 91 3.46 2.54 -26.73
N THR A 92 2.94 1.46 -27.32
CA THR A 92 1.87 1.54 -28.31
C THR A 92 0.61 2.19 -27.73
N LEU A 93 0.28 1.95 -26.45
CA LEU A 93 -0.84 2.59 -25.77
C LEU A 93 -0.67 4.11 -25.61
N ARG A 94 0.52 4.55 -25.19
CA ARG A 94 0.83 5.99 -25.03
C ARG A 94 0.80 6.76 -26.34
N ARG A 95 0.90 6.08 -27.49
CA ARG A 95 0.89 6.68 -28.82
C ARG A 95 -0.48 6.65 -29.49
N GLY A 96 -1.55 6.32 -28.76
CA GLY A 96 -2.90 6.22 -29.34
C GLY A 96 -3.12 4.96 -30.18
N GLY A 97 -2.38 3.87 -29.92
CA GLY A 97 -2.62 2.59 -30.59
C GLY A 97 -3.96 1.96 -30.19
N PRO A 98 -4.42 0.93 -30.94
CA PRO A 98 -5.70 0.30 -30.68
C PRO A 98 -5.70 -0.43 -29.33
N ILE A 99 -6.85 -0.43 -28.66
CA ILE A 99 -7.07 -1.07 -27.36
C ILE A 99 -8.27 -1.98 -27.38
N TYR A 100 -8.26 -2.99 -26.52
CA TYR A 100 -9.43 -3.80 -26.24
C TYR A 100 -10.10 -3.28 -24.96
N THR A 101 -11.35 -2.86 -25.06
CA THR A 101 -12.20 -2.45 -23.94
C THR A 101 -13.24 -3.52 -23.66
N SER A 102 -13.68 -3.63 -22.41
CA SER A 102 -14.79 -4.53 -22.04
C SER A 102 -16.10 -3.75 -22.01
N SER A 103 -17.16 -4.29 -22.62
CA SER A 103 -18.49 -3.66 -22.55
C SER A 103 -19.06 -3.56 -21.13
N TYR A 104 -18.61 -4.44 -20.23
CA TYR A 104 -19.00 -4.41 -18.82
C TYR A 104 -18.14 -3.48 -17.97
N VAL A 105 -16.94 -3.18 -18.44
CA VAL A 105 -15.96 -2.37 -17.71
C VAL A 105 -15.27 -1.45 -18.72
N PRO A 106 -15.94 -0.36 -19.12
CA PRO A 106 -15.42 0.53 -20.16
C PRO A 106 -14.07 1.17 -19.78
N THR A 107 -13.75 1.21 -18.49
CA THR A 107 -12.49 1.76 -18.00
C THR A 107 -11.34 0.76 -18.01
N MET A 108 -11.57 -0.51 -18.37
CA MET A 108 -10.51 -1.50 -18.50
C MET A 108 -9.96 -1.49 -19.93
N ALA A 109 -8.71 -1.08 -20.08
CA ALA A 109 -7.99 -1.02 -21.34
C ALA A 109 -6.91 -2.12 -21.43
N VAL A 110 -7.04 -3.00 -22.42
CA VAL A 110 -6.11 -4.10 -22.66
C VAL A 110 -5.40 -3.89 -23.99
N CYS A 111 -4.07 -3.84 -23.99
CA CYS A 111 -3.33 -3.73 -25.25
C CYS A 111 -3.46 -5.02 -26.09
N PRO A 112 -3.26 -4.96 -27.42
CA PRO A 112 -3.43 -6.13 -28.29
C PRO A 112 -2.56 -7.32 -27.90
N SER A 113 -1.34 -7.08 -27.43
CA SER A 113 -0.41 -8.09 -26.92
C SER A 113 -0.99 -8.84 -25.71
N CYS A 114 -1.50 -8.10 -24.71
CA CYS A 114 -2.11 -8.70 -23.53
C CYS A 114 -3.44 -9.39 -23.86
N TYR A 115 -4.23 -8.81 -24.77
CA TYR A 115 -5.48 -9.42 -25.22
C TYR A 115 -5.21 -10.78 -25.86
N ALA A 116 -4.33 -10.83 -26.87
CA ALA A 116 -3.98 -12.05 -27.58
C ALA A 116 -3.45 -13.15 -26.65
N THR A 117 -2.68 -12.77 -25.62
CA THR A 117 -2.02 -13.74 -24.74
C THR A 117 -2.88 -14.19 -23.56
N HIS A 118 -3.63 -13.28 -22.93
CA HIS A 118 -4.29 -13.54 -21.63
C HIS A 118 -5.82 -13.53 -21.71
N VAL A 119 -6.41 -12.88 -22.72
CA VAL A 119 -7.87 -12.68 -22.81
C VAL A 119 -8.48 -13.52 -23.93
N LYS A 120 -7.87 -13.55 -25.12
CA LYS A 120 -8.40 -14.16 -26.35
C LYS A 120 -8.82 -15.63 -26.17
N HIS A 121 -8.13 -16.36 -25.31
CA HIS A 121 -8.36 -17.79 -25.06
C HIS A 121 -9.30 -18.07 -23.88
N THR A 122 -9.89 -17.04 -23.27
CA THR A 122 -10.82 -17.19 -22.16
C THR A 122 -12.26 -17.07 -22.64
N PRO A 123 -13.24 -17.60 -21.89
CA PRO A 123 -14.67 -17.41 -22.22
C PRO A 123 -15.11 -15.95 -22.25
N LEU A 124 -14.26 -15.03 -21.78
CA LEU A 124 -14.56 -13.62 -21.67
C LEU A 124 -14.12 -12.81 -22.90
N ALA A 125 -13.39 -13.44 -23.83
CA ALA A 125 -12.83 -12.78 -25.01
C ALA A 125 -13.88 -12.07 -25.88
N SER A 126 -15.08 -12.63 -25.98
CA SER A 126 -16.21 -12.11 -26.75
C SER A 126 -16.79 -10.81 -26.20
N HIS A 127 -16.47 -10.45 -24.96
CA HIS A 127 -16.94 -9.23 -24.31
C HIS A 127 -15.97 -8.06 -24.47
N PHE A 128 -14.86 -8.28 -25.17
CA PHE A 128 -13.92 -7.23 -25.49
C PHE A 128 -14.09 -6.77 -26.94
N THR A 129 -14.15 -5.46 -27.10
CA THR A 129 -14.23 -4.78 -28.39
C THR A 129 -12.92 -4.05 -28.65
N LEU A 130 -12.42 -4.14 -29.89
CA LEU A 130 -11.28 -3.36 -30.32
C LEU A 130 -11.75 -1.94 -30.61
N GLU A 131 -11.15 -0.97 -29.93
CA GLU A 131 -11.40 0.46 -30.08
C GLU A 131 -10.12 1.17 -30.52
N GLU A 132 -10.26 2.16 -31.39
CA GLU A 132 -9.18 3.09 -31.72
C GLU A 132 -9.17 4.21 -30.69
N LEU A 133 -8.02 4.42 -30.06
CA LEU A 133 -7.86 5.42 -29.03
C LEU A 133 -7.73 6.80 -29.67
N GLN A 134 -8.51 7.78 -29.19
CA GLN A 134 -8.25 9.17 -29.54
C GLN A 134 -7.01 9.65 -28.76
N MET A 135 -6.10 10.37 -29.43
CA MET A 135 -4.78 10.72 -28.89
C MET A 135 -4.79 11.65 -27.66
N GLU A 136 -5.96 12.04 -27.15
CA GLU A 136 -6.08 13.07 -26.10
C GLU A 136 -5.85 12.53 -24.69
N THR A 137 -5.88 11.21 -24.48
CA THR A 137 -5.74 10.60 -23.16
C THR A 137 -4.57 9.61 -23.14
N GLU A 138 -3.67 9.75 -22.15
CA GLU A 138 -2.65 8.73 -21.89
C GLU A 138 -3.32 7.51 -21.24
N HIS A 139 -3.32 6.37 -21.94
CA HIS A 139 -3.80 5.11 -21.39
C HIS A 139 -2.65 4.19 -21.01
N THR A 140 -2.87 3.37 -19.98
CA THR A 140 -1.98 2.28 -19.58
C THR A 140 -2.71 0.95 -19.69
N CYS A 141 -1.99 -0.14 -19.96
CA CYS A 141 -2.61 -1.46 -20.03
C CYS A 141 -2.91 -1.93 -18.61
N ASP A 142 -4.17 -2.22 -18.29
CA ASP A 142 -4.52 -2.80 -16.99
C ASP A 142 -3.90 -4.19 -16.82
N MET A 143 -3.66 -4.92 -17.91
CA MET A 143 -2.95 -6.21 -17.87
C MET A 143 -1.42 -6.09 -17.92
N SER A 144 -0.84 -4.90 -17.80
CA SER A 144 0.61 -4.75 -17.73
C SER A 144 1.21 -5.38 -16.46
N ALA A 145 0.48 -5.33 -15.34
CA ALA A 145 0.94 -5.93 -14.10
C ALA A 145 0.78 -7.46 -14.14
N THR A 146 1.86 -8.19 -13.85
CA THR A 146 1.86 -9.66 -13.75
C THR A 146 0.82 -10.18 -12.76
N ALA A 147 0.61 -9.46 -11.66
CA ALA A 147 -0.40 -9.79 -10.67
C ALA A 147 -1.81 -9.78 -11.27
N ILE A 148 -2.15 -8.76 -12.08
CA ILE A 148 -3.48 -8.63 -12.71
C ILE A 148 -3.74 -9.76 -13.69
N ARG A 149 -2.70 -10.12 -14.47
CA ARG A 149 -2.77 -11.27 -15.38
C ARG A 149 -3.01 -12.58 -14.63
N ALA A 150 -2.28 -12.82 -13.54
CA ALA A 150 -2.46 -14.01 -12.72
C ALA A 150 -3.87 -14.12 -12.13
N ALA A 151 -4.39 -12.99 -11.63
CA ALA A 151 -5.75 -12.87 -11.12
C ALA A 151 -6.79 -13.25 -12.15
N TRP A 152 -6.68 -12.63 -13.33
CA TRP A 152 -7.56 -12.82 -14.46
C TRP A 152 -7.59 -14.28 -14.89
N LEU A 153 -6.43 -14.92 -15.01
CA LEU A 153 -6.36 -16.33 -15.40
C LEU A 153 -7.01 -17.25 -14.36
N ARG A 154 -6.75 -17.05 -13.06
CA ARG A 154 -7.42 -17.80 -11.99
C ARG A 154 -8.93 -17.59 -12.00
N TYR A 155 -9.33 -16.39 -12.36
CA TYR A 155 -10.73 -16.03 -12.51
C TYR A 155 -11.39 -16.81 -13.64
N CYS A 156 -10.77 -16.81 -14.81
CA CYS A 156 -11.24 -17.53 -15.99
C CYS A 156 -11.28 -19.05 -15.73
N VAL A 157 -10.31 -19.59 -15.00
CA VAL A 157 -10.29 -21.01 -14.59
C VAL A 157 -11.50 -21.34 -13.71
N ARG A 158 -11.80 -20.52 -12.69
CA ARG A 158 -12.98 -20.72 -11.82
C ARG A 158 -14.30 -20.74 -12.62
N ILE A 159 -14.45 -19.81 -13.56
CA ILE A 159 -15.63 -19.74 -14.43
C ILE A 159 -15.70 -20.96 -15.37
N SER A 160 -14.57 -21.45 -15.85
CA SER A 160 -14.52 -22.57 -16.79
C SER A 160 -14.85 -23.93 -16.17
N HIS A 161 -14.64 -24.10 -14.86
CA HIS A 161 -14.89 -25.36 -14.15
C HIS A 161 -16.31 -25.53 -13.61
N GLY A 162 -17.12 -24.46 -13.55
CA GLY A 162 -18.51 -24.57 -13.14
C GLY A 162 -19.46 -24.52 -14.35
N ASN A 163 -20.61 -25.18 -14.23
CA ASN A 163 -21.79 -24.90 -15.07
C ASN A 163 -22.40 -23.54 -14.68
N VAL A 164 -21.56 -22.50 -14.69
CA VAL A 164 -21.91 -21.12 -14.37
C VAL A 164 -22.60 -20.54 -15.59
N GLY A 165 -23.87 -20.16 -15.46
CA GLY A 165 -24.62 -19.50 -16.52
C GLY A 165 -24.04 -18.12 -16.86
N ASP A 166 -24.29 -17.63 -18.08
CA ASP A 166 -23.70 -16.38 -18.59
C ASP A 166 -23.90 -15.18 -17.66
N ALA A 167 -25.06 -15.07 -17.01
CA ALA A 167 -25.35 -13.99 -16.07
C ALA A 167 -24.37 -13.96 -14.88
N GLU A 168 -24.02 -15.13 -14.34
CA GLU A 168 -23.09 -15.23 -13.21
C GLU A 168 -21.65 -14.98 -13.68
N ARG A 169 -21.29 -15.34 -14.93
CA ARG A 169 -20.00 -14.98 -15.55
C ARG A 169 -19.85 -13.47 -15.72
N VAL A 170 -20.92 -12.78 -16.13
CA VAL A 170 -20.94 -11.33 -16.29
C VAL A 170 -20.84 -10.61 -14.95
N ALA A 171 -21.66 -11.01 -13.96
CA ALA A 171 -21.59 -10.47 -12.60
C ALA A 171 -20.18 -10.62 -12.02
N CYS A 172 -19.56 -11.75 -12.33
CA CYS A 172 -18.19 -12.06 -12.02
C CYS A 172 -17.18 -11.03 -12.61
N ILE A 173 -17.20 -10.80 -13.93
CA ILE A 173 -16.32 -9.81 -14.58
C ILE A 173 -16.48 -8.42 -13.97
N ILE A 174 -17.74 -8.02 -13.76
CA ILE A 174 -18.08 -6.73 -13.17
C ILE A 174 -17.44 -6.62 -11.78
N HIS A 175 -17.58 -7.65 -10.94
CA HIS A 175 -16.99 -7.66 -9.60
C HIS A 175 -15.45 -7.59 -9.63
N PHE A 176 -14.79 -8.38 -10.48
CA PHE A 176 -13.33 -8.34 -10.60
C PHE A 176 -12.84 -6.94 -10.96
N ALA A 177 -13.44 -6.33 -11.96
CA ALA A 177 -12.96 -5.06 -12.46
C ALA A 177 -13.34 -3.88 -11.58
N GLN A 178 -14.52 -3.92 -10.93
CA GLN A 178 -14.89 -2.94 -9.90
C GLN A 178 -13.94 -3.01 -8.71
N ALA A 179 -13.63 -4.21 -8.21
CA ALA A 179 -12.69 -4.38 -7.10
C ALA A 179 -11.28 -3.90 -7.49
N PHE A 180 -10.83 -4.27 -8.70
CA PHE A 180 -9.55 -3.83 -9.23
C PHE A 180 -9.47 -2.29 -9.32
N LYS A 181 -10.47 -1.66 -9.94
CA LYS A 181 -10.53 -0.21 -10.10
C LYS A 181 -10.54 0.51 -8.76
N MET A 182 -11.42 0.10 -7.84
CA MET A 182 -11.54 0.70 -6.52
C MET A 182 -10.20 0.70 -5.77
N ILE A 183 -9.47 -0.42 -5.83
CA ILE A 183 -8.19 -0.53 -5.14
C ILE A 183 -7.09 0.23 -5.88
N SER A 184 -7.06 0.16 -7.21
CA SER A 184 -6.10 0.92 -8.03
C SER A 184 -6.24 2.42 -7.80
N ASP A 185 -7.46 2.96 -7.88
CA ASP A 185 -7.75 4.37 -7.67
C ASP A 185 -7.31 4.83 -6.27
N ARG A 186 -7.58 4.01 -5.24
CA ARG A 186 -7.18 4.32 -3.86
C ARG A 186 -5.67 4.29 -3.68
N ILE A 187 -4.96 3.34 -4.29
CA ILE A 187 -3.49 3.31 -4.29
C ILE A 187 -2.91 4.54 -5.03
N GLN A 188 -3.49 4.90 -6.18
CA GLN A 188 -3.08 6.09 -6.94
C GLN A 188 -3.29 7.38 -6.15
N HIS A 189 -4.35 7.46 -5.35
CA HIS A 189 -4.61 8.61 -4.48
C HIS A 189 -3.67 8.68 -3.27
N LEU A 190 -3.43 7.54 -2.60
CA LEU A 190 -2.60 7.50 -1.38
C LEU A 190 -1.11 7.69 -1.66
N THR A 191 -0.62 7.25 -2.82
CA THR A 191 0.81 7.31 -3.17
C THR A 191 1.40 8.75 -3.15
N PRO A 192 0.80 9.75 -3.84
CA PRO A 192 1.30 11.11 -3.80
C PRO A 192 1.14 11.76 -2.42
N GLU A 193 0.06 11.44 -1.68
CA GLU A 193 -0.15 11.97 -0.33
C GLU A 193 0.94 11.50 0.64
N ILE A 194 1.28 10.20 0.62
CA ILE A 194 2.40 9.65 1.41
C ILE A 194 3.72 10.29 1.01
N THR A 195 3.93 10.52 -0.29
CA THR A 195 5.17 11.15 -0.78
C THR A 195 5.29 12.58 -0.27
N ARG A 196 4.19 13.36 -0.33
CA ARG A 196 4.14 14.73 0.19
C ARG A 196 4.43 14.77 1.69
N LEU A 197 3.74 13.95 2.50
CA LEU A 197 3.93 13.93 3.95
C LEU A 197 5.36 13.51 4.33
N LYS A 198 5.97 12.57 3.61
CA LYS A 198 7.38 12.21 3.82
C LYS A 198 8.32 13.38 3.55
N GLN A 199 8.05 14.16 2.51
CA GLN A 199 8.82 15.36 2.21
C GLN A 199 8.68 16.42 3.32
N GLU A 200 7.45 16.67 3.80
CA GLU A 200 7.19 17.58 4.92
C GLU A 200 7.97 17.16 6.19
N ILE A 201 8.00 15.87 6.52
CA ILE A 201 8.78 15.33 7.64
C ILE A 201 10.29 15.57 7.42
N GLN A 202 10.78 15.36 6.20
CA GLN A 202 12.19 15.52 5.89
C GLN A 202 12.64 16.98 5.96
N GLU A 203 11.81 17.92 5.49
CA GLU A 203 12.03 19.36 5.60
C GLU A 203 11.99 19.82 7.06
N ALA A 204 11.01 19.38 7.84
CA ALA A 204 10.94 19.68 9.27
C ALA A 204 12.18 19.18 10.02
N LYS A 205 12.67 17.97 9.69
CA LYS A 205 13.90 17.41 10.27
C LYS A 205 15.14 18.22 9.89
N ALA A 206 15.24 18.69 8.65
CA ALA A 206 16.33 19.55 8.21
C ALA A 206 16.34 20.90 8.96
N HIS A 207 15.17 21.51 9.17
CA HIS A 207 15.06 22.75 9.94
C HIS A 207 15.52 22.59 11.40
N LEU A 208 15.20 21.47 12.05
CA LEU A 208 15.66 21.19 13.42
C LEU A 208 17.19 21.06 13.48
N LEU A 209 17.80 20.34 12.53
CA LEU A 209 19.26 20.17 12.47
C LEU A 209 20.00 21.51 12.27
N HIS A 210 19.47 22.38 11.42
CA HIS A 210 20.06 23.71 11.23
C HIS A 210 19.92 24.62 12.46
N GLN A 211 18.84 24.48 13.23
CA GLN A 211 18.64 25.28 14.44
C GLN A 211 19.58 24.87 15.58
N GLU A 212 19.90 23.58 15.71
CA GLU A 212 20.89 23.10 16.69
C GLU A 212 22.31 23.55 16.34
N LEU A 213 22.69 23.54 15.07
CA LEU A 213 24.03 23.95 14.63
C LEU A 213 24.24 25.48 14.63
N GLY A 214 23.17 26.27 14.47
CA GLY A 214 23.24 27.74 14.51
C GLY A 214 23.28 28.33 15.92
N SER A 215 22.93 27.55 16.94
CA SER A 215 22.93 27.97 18.34
C SER A 215 24.31 27.75 18.96
N THR A 216 25.34 28.37 18.38
CA THR A 216 26.64 28.45 19.06
C THR A 216 26.43 29.30 20.30
N PRO A 217 26.65 28.79 21.54
CA PRO A 217 26.54 29.61 22.72
C PRO A 217 27.68 30.63 22.68
N LEU A 218 27.37 31.84 22.20
CA LEU A 218 28.17 33.00 22.56
C LEU A 218 28.05 33.10 24.09
N LEU A 219 29.12 32.67 24.76
CA LEU A 219 29.32 32.75 26.19
C LEU A 219 28.71 34.04 26.74
N PRO A 220 27.80 33.98 27.73
CA PRO A 220 27.31 35.18 28.37
C PRO A 220 28.48 35.83 29.08
N ALA A 221 28.91 36.98 28.56
CA ALA A 221 29.64 37.95 29.34
C ALA A 221 28.84 38.21 30.61
N LEU A 222 29.46 37.93 31.75
CA LEU A 222 28.95 38.04 33.11
C LEU A 222 28.20 39.36 33.32
N THR A 223 26.87 39.34 33.25
CA THR A 223 26.02 40.40 33.79
C THR A 223 25.33 39.89 35.05
N PRO A 224 25.67 40.41 36.23
CA PRO A 224 25.00 40.07 37.47
C PRO A 224 23.67 40.84 37.56
N MET A 225 22.62 40.13 37.97
CA MET A 225 21.28 40.63 38.32
C MET A 225 20.31 40.92 37.16
N GLY A 226 19.52 39.89 36.82
CA GLY A 226 18.35 40.00 35.96
C GLY A 226 17.77 38.63 35.61
N MET A 227 17.35 37.86 36.63
CA MET A 227 16.80 36.51 36.46
C MET A 227 15.40 36.54 35.84
N PHE A 228 15.31 36.52 34.51
CA PHE A 228 14.13 36.01 33.82
C PHE A 228 14.53 34.85 32.90
N SER A 229 13.82 33.74 33.07
CA SER A 229 14.06 32.43 32.46
C SER A 229 13.80 32.43 30.95
N ALA A 230 14.76 32.94 30.16
CA ALA A 230 14.72 32.82 28.70
C ALA A 230 14.76 31.35 28.22
N GLY A 231 15.25 30.43 29.06
CA GLY A 231 15.29 28.99 28.75
C GLY A 231 13.91 28.33 28.65
N SER A 232 12.90 28.84 29.37
CA SER A 232 11.55 28.25 29.37
C SER A 232 10.84 28.37 28.03
N ILE A 233 10.93 29.54 27.37
CA ILE A 233 10.21 29.81 26.11
C ILE A 233 10.81 28.99 24.96
N ALA A 234 12.14 28.90 24.87
CA ALA A 234 12.82 28.10 23.85
C ALA A 234 12.51 26.61 24.00
N HIS A 235 12.47 26.10 25.24
CA HIS A 235 12.14 24.71 25.52
C HIS A 235 10.68 24.38 25.16
N HIS A 236 9.74 25.27 25.50
CA HIS A 236 8.32 25.09 25.18
C HIS A 236 8.06 25.11 23.65
N ALA A 237 8.76 25.98 22.91
CA ALA A 237 8.68 26.03 21.46
C ALA A 237 9.27 24.76 20.80
N ALA A 238 10.36 24.21 21.34
CA ALA A 238 10.94 22.96 20.86
C ALA A 238 10.02 21.76 21.12
N MET A 239 9.43 21.65 22.32
CA MET A 239 8.45 20.62 22.67
C MET A 239 7.21 20.68 21.78
N SER A 240 6.66 21.87 21.53
CA SER A 240 5.45 22.01 20.69
C SER A 240 5.69 21.56 19.24
N ARG A 241 6.90 21.76 18.70
CA ARG A 241 7.28 21.28 17.36
C ARG A 241 7.54 19.78 17.34
N TYR A 242 8.10 19.22 18.42
CA TYR A 242 8.29 17.77 18.54
C TYR A 242 6.95 17.03 18.55
N VAL A 243 5.96 17.53 19.30
CA VAL A 243 4.60 16.98 19.32
C VAL A 243 3.94 17.05 17.94
N ALA A 244 4.02 18.20 17.26
CA ALA A 244 3.51 18.33 15.90
C ALA A 244 4.18 17.36 14.90
N GLY A 245 5.49 17.12 15.03
CA GLY A 245 6.21 16.13 14.23
C GLY A 245 5.78 14.69 14.53
N SER A 246 5.39 14.38 15.78
CA SER A 246 4.86 13.07 16.17
C SER A 246 3.54 12.77 15.47
N ASP A 247 2.61 13.72 15.43
CA ASP A 247 1.28 13.54 14.82
C ASP A 247 1.38 13.31 13.29
N VAL A 248 2.28 14.02 12.62
CA VAL A 248 2.54 13.84 11.18
C VAL A 248 3.16 12.46 10.91
N ASN A 249 4.11 12.01 11.75
CA ASN A 249 4.69 10.67 11.63
C ASN A 249 3.66 9.57 11.83
N GLU A 250 2.75 9.72 12.79
CA GLU A 250 1.65 8.78 13.01
C GLU A 250 0.72 8.73 11.80
N THR A 251 0.36 9.89 11.25
CA THR A 251 -0.47 9.99 10.04
C THR A 251 0.19 9.28 8.84
N VAL A 252 1.50 9.46 8.66
CA VAL A 252 2.26 8.74 7.62
C VAL A 252 2.25 7.25 7.86
N ALA A 253 2.50 6.79 9.09
CA ALA A 253 2.48 5.38 9.44
C ALA A 253 1.11 4.73 9.20
N GLN A 254 0.02 5.43 9.55
CA GLN A 254 -1.36 4.98 9.30
C GLN A 254 -1.62 4.86 7.78
N LYS A 255 -1.30 5.88 6.99
CA LYS A 255 -1.48 5.84 5.52
C LYS A 255 -0.59 4.81 4.82
N GLN A 256 0.62 4.59 5.33
CA GLN A 256 1.50 3.52 4.85
C GLN A 256 0.91 2.15 5.15
N THR A 257 0.42 1.94 6.37
CA THR A 257 -0.28 0.71 6.77
C THR A 257 -1.50 0.46 5.89
N GLU A 258 -2.31 1.49 5.62
CA GLU A 258 -3.45 1.39 4.71
C GLU A 258 -3.02 1.04 3.29
N THR A 259 -1.96 1.66 2.78
CA THR A 259 -1.42 1.34 1.45
C THR A 259 -0.91 -0.10 1.36
N VAL A 260 -0.23 -0.59 2.41
CA VAL A 260 0.19 -1.99 2.50
C VAL A 260 -1.03 -2.90 2.53
N ARG A 261 -2.04 -2.62 3.37
CA ARG A 261 -3.30 -3.36 3.45
C ARG A 261 -4.00 -3.43 2.09
N LEU A 262 -4.15 -2.30 1.39
CA LEU A 262 -4.76 -2.24 0.06
C LEU A 262 -3.94 -2.98 -0.99
N ARG A 263 -2.61 -2.93 -0.92
CA ARG A 263 -1.74 -3.73 -1.78
C ARG A 263 -1.87 -5.22 -1.48
N THR A 264 -2.05 -5.62 -0.22
CA THR A 264 -2.29 -7.01 0.17
C THR A 264 -3.68 -7.47 -0.27
N GLU A 265 -4.73 -6.67 -0.08
CA GLU A 265 -6.07 -6.94 -0.60
C GLU A 265 -6.06 -7.06 -2.13
N LEU A 266 -5.33 -6.16 -2.80
CA LEU A 266 -5.07 -6.25 -4.23
C LEU A 266 -4.39 -7.59 -4.52
N ARG A 267 -3.27 -7.93 -3.89
CA ARG A 267 -2.58 -9.22 -4.10
C ARG A 267 -3.49 -10.42 -3.86
N GLY A 268 -4.35 -10.40 -2.86
CA GLY A 268 -5.31 -11.45 -2.54
C GLY A 268 -6.36 -11.62 -3.64
N LEU A 269 -6.96 -10.52 -4.11
CA LEU A 269 -7.79 -10.51 -5.31
C LEU A 269 -7.01 -11.00 -6.53
N LEU A 270 -5.73 -10.63 -6.59
CA LEU A 270 -4.85 -10.98 -7.67
C LEU A 270 -4.30 -12.41 -7.59
N GLY A 271 -4.56 -13.10 -6.47
CA GLY A 271 -4.02 -14.41 -6.14
C GLY A 271 -2.49 -14.45 -6.03
N VAL A 272 -1.78 -13.33 -6.02
CA VAL A 272 -0.31 -13.38 -5.96
C VAL A 272 0.09 -13.94 -4.58
N PRO A 273 0.81 -15.07 -4.52
CA PRO A 273 1.32 -15.56 -3.25
C PRO A 273 2.27 -14.52 -2.66
N ASP A 274 2.17 -14.26 -1.35
CA ASP A 274 3.13 -13.40 -0.65
C ASP A 274 4.49 -14.07 -0.72
N THR A 275 5.31 -13.59 -1.65
CA THR A 275 6.71 -13.94 -1.77
C THR A 275 7.46 -12.81 -1.11
N TYR A 276 7.87 -13.03 0.15
CA TYR A 276 8.84 -12.21 0.86
C TYR A 276 10.25 -12.74 0.60
#